data_AF-A0A4S1DVD2-F1
#
_entry.id   AF-A0A4S1DVD2-F1
#
_cell.length_a   1.000
_cell.length_b   1.000
_cell.length_c   1.000
_cell.angle_alpha   90.00
_cell.angle_beta   90.00
_cell.angle_gamma   90.00
#
_symmetry.space_group_name_H-M   'P 1'
#
loop_
_entity.id
_entity.type
_entity.pdbx_description
1 polymer ?
#
loop_
_entity_poly.entity_id
_entity_poly.type
_entity_poly.pdbx_seq_one_letter_code
_entity_poly.pdbx_strand_id
1 'polypeptide(L)'
;MFQDGIQLIIKVRKNMKTQNLSDVDAFLLRKRALVKSVNDELKNMYKIEHTRHRSVKGFLGNIVVALTTYCFFPKKPSLNITPIESNQLCLWAA
;
A
#
# COMPACT_ATOMS: atom_id res chain seq x y z
N MET A 1 -15.99 13.17 -12.55
CA MET A 1 -15.44 14.48 -12.93
C MET A 1 -13.94 14.41 -12.68
N PHE A 2 -13.15 14.46 -13.75
CA PHE A 2 -11.70 14.58 -13.72
C PHE A 2 -11.39 16.05 -13.44
N GLN A 3 -10.96 16.40 -12.23
CA GLN A 3 -10.38 17.72 -12.00
C GLN A 3 -8.89 17.60 -12.36
N ASP A 4 -8.48 18.41 -13.34
CA ASP A 4 -7.11 18.58 -13.82
C ASP A 4 -6.48 17.40 -14.59
N GLY A 5 -7.29 16.51 -15.18
CA GLY A 5 -6.78 15.37 -15.97
C GLY A 5 -6.23 14.21 -15.15
N ILE A 6 -6.31 14.29 -13.82
CA ILE A 6 -5.88 13.22 -12.91
C ILE A 6 -7.08 12.33 -12.57
N GLN A 7 -6.96 11.03 -12.90
CA GLN A 7 -7.96 10.03 -12.51
C GLN A 7 -7.72 9.58 -11.07
N LEU A 8 -8.64 9.90 -10.18
CA LEU A 8 -8.58 9.45 -8.79
C LEU A 8 -9.17 8.04 -8.63
N ILE A 9 -8.34 7.07 -8.30
CA ILE A 9 -8.75 5.69 -8.02
C ILE A 9 -8.88 5.48 -6.50
N ILE A 10 -10.11 5.28 -6.02
CA ILE A 10 -10.42 5.09 -4.59
C ILE A 10 -11.35 3.89 -4.36
N LYS A 11 -11.17 3.23 -3.20
CA LYS A 11 -12.09 2.18 -2.75
C LYS A 11 -13.43 2.82 -2.33
N VAL A 12 -14.53 2.26 -2.82
CA VAL A 12 -15.90 2.67 -2.44
C VAL A 12 -16.09 2.46 -0.93
N ARG A 13 -16.59 3.49 -0.24
CA ARG A 13 -16.89 3.47 1.21
C ARG A 13 -18.39 3.44 1.46
N LYS A 14 -18.80 3.07 2.68
CA LYS A 14 -20.19 3.21 3.14
C LYS A 14 -20.62 4.67 2.95
N ASN A 15 -21.76 4.89 2.27
CA ASN A 15 -22.31 6.20 1.87
C ASN A 15 -21.73 6.84 0.59
N MET A 16 -20.94 6.12 -0.21
CA MET A 16 -20.58 6.57 -1.57
C MET A 16 -21.51 5.97 -2.62
N LYS A 17 -21.75 6.71 -3.72
CA LYS A 17 -22.39 6.15 -4.91
C LYS A 17 -21.57 4.96 -5.41
N THR A 18 -22.24 3.88 -5.80
CA THR A 18 -21.62 2.71 -6.41
C THR A 18 -20.91 3.14 -7.69
N GLN A 19 -19.62 2.82 -7.76
CA GLN A 19 -18.78 3.08 -8.92
C GLN A 19 -18.26 1.73 -9.41
N ASN A 20 -18.38 1.50 -10.71
CA ASN A 20 -17.78 0.34 -11.35
C ASN A 20 -16.27 0.57 -11.43
N LEU A 21 -15.52 -0.18 -10.62
CA LEU A 21 -14.06 -0.20 -10.68
C LEU A 21 -13.65 -1.13 -11.82
N SER A 22 -12.76 -0.66 -12.70
CA SER A 22 -12.09 -1.53 -13.66
C SER A 22 -11.24 -2.58 -12.92
N ASP A 23 -11.00 -3.74 -13.54
CA ASP A 23 -10.14 -4.78 -12.97
C ASP A 23 -8.73 -4.25 -12.66
N VAL A 24 -8.23 -3.34 -13.51
CA VAL A 24 -6.95 -2.64 -13.33
C VAL A 24 -6.99 -1.74 -12.09
N ASP A 25 -8.07 -0.98 -11.92
CA ASP A 25 -8.25 -0.09 -10.76
C ASP A 25 -8.36 -0.90 -9.46
N ALA A 26 -9.05 -2.03 -9.49
CA ALA A 26 -9.17 -2.94 -8.36
C ALA A 26 -7.80 -3.54 -7.98
N PHE A 27 -6.98 -3.92 -8.96
CA PHE A 27 -5.63 -4.41 -8.73
C PHE A 27 -4.72 -3.34 -8.13
N LEU A 28 -4.76 -2.11 -8.67
CA LEU A 28 -4.00 -0.98 -8.14
C LEU A 28 -4.39 -0.67 -6.68
N LEU A 29 -5.68 -0.74 -6.35
CA LEU A 29 -6.16 -0.59 -4.98
C LEU A 29 -5.65 -1.68 -4.03
N ARG A 30 -5.53 -2.93 -4.50
CA ARG A 30 -4.95 -4.04 -3.70
C ARG A 30 -3.46 -3.82 -3.45
N LYS A 31 -2.68 -3.46 -4.48
CA LYS A 31 -1.26 -3.09 -4.31
C LYS A 31 -1.08 -1.92 -3.34
N ARG A 32 -1.94 -0.90 -3.44
CA ARG A 32 -1.96 0.22 -2.50
C ARG A 32 -2.25 -0.22 -1.07
N ALA A 33 -3.14 -1.20 -0.86
CA ALA A 33 -3.45 -1.72 0.47
C ALA A 33 -2.22 -2.37 1.15
N LEU A 34 -1.38 -3.08 0.38
CA LEU A 34 -0.10 -3.59 0.90
C LEU A 34 0.82 -2.49 1.38
N VAL A 35 1.11 -1.52 0.50
CA VAL A 35 2.00 -0.40 0.82
C VAL A 35 1.48 0.37 2.04
N LYS A 36 0.16 0.58 2.11
CA LYS A 36 -0.45 1.21 3.27
C LYS A 36 -0.26 0.39 4.55
N SER A 37 -0.46 -0.93 4.49
CA SER A 37 -0.27 -1.81 5.65
C SER A 37 1.17 -1.80 6.15
N VAL A 38 2.15 -1.85 5.25
CA VAL A 38 3.57 -1.75 5.59
C VAL A 38 3.87 -0.40 6.24
N ASN A 39 3.34 0.69 5.67
CA ASN A 39 3.55 2.03 6.22
C ASN A 39 2.90 2.19 7.61
N ASP A 40 1.70 1.66 7.82
CA ASP A 40 1.02 1.69 9.13
C ASP A 40 1.79 0.85 10.18
N GLU A 41 2.34 -0.30 9.79
CA GLU A 41 3.20 -1.12 10.63
C GLU A 41 4.50 -0.40 11.01
N LEU A 42 5.17 0.21 10.02
CA LEU A 42 6.39 1.00 10.25
C LEU A 42 6.14 2.18 11.19
N LYS A 43 5.00 2.87 11.05
CA LYS A 43 4.60 3.95 11.93
C LYS A 43 4.36 3.47 13.36
N ASN A 44 3.63 2.38 13.54
CA ASN A 44 3.25 1.88 14.86
C ASN A 44 4.44 1.26 15.62
N MET A 45 5.26 0.46 14.93
CA MET A 45 6.38 -0.25 15.54
C MET A 45 7.60 0.62 15.75
N TYR A 46 7.96 1.46 14.77
CA TYR A 46 9.19 2.24 14.79
C TYR A 46 8.97 3.73 15.07
N LYS A 47 7.72 4.14 15.37
CA LYS A 47 7.32 5.51 15.74
C LYS A 47 7.94 6.57 14.83
N ILE A 48 7.99 6.28 13.52
CA ILE A 48 8.63 7.15 12.52
C ILE A 48 7.93 8.52 12.47
N GLU A 49 6.61 8.54 12.67
CA GLU A 49 5.84 9.76 12.91
C GLU A 49 6.09 10.30 14.31
N HIS A 50 7.29 10.84 14.51
CA HIS A 50 7.61 11.66 15.67
C HIS A 50 7.12 13.09 15.42
N THR A 51 6.35 13.65 16.35
CA THR A 51 5.83 15.03 16.27
C THR A 51 6.93 16.09 16.34
N ARG A 52 8.12 15.72 16.80
CA ARG A 52 9.33 16.56 16.82
C ARG A 52 10.54 15.76 16.38
N HIS A 53 10.98 16.01 15.15
CA HIS A 53 12.33 15.63 14.72
C HIS A 53 13.28 16.78 15.02
N ARG A 54 14.22 16.57 15.95
CA ARG A 54 15.19 17.61 16.35
C ARG A 54 16.22 17.92 15.25
N SER A 55 16.34 17.03 14.26
CA SER A 55 17.20 17.17 13.08
C SER A 55 16.76 16.22 11.96
N VAL A 56 16.84 16.68 10.71
CA VAL A 56 16.55 15.88 9.50
C VAL A 56 17.49 14.68 9.38
N LYS A 57 18.75 14.81 9.82
CA LYS A 57 19.74 13.71 9.78
C LYS A 57 19.32 12.54 10.69
N GLY A 58 18.78 12.85 11.87
CA GLY A 58 18.27 11.84 12.80
C GLY A 58 17.01 11.13 12.27
N PHE A 59 16.15 11.88 11.57
CA PHE A 59 14.98 11.31 10.89
C PHE A 59 15.38 10.30 9.80
N LEU A 60 16.33 10.66 8.94
CA LEU A 60 16.84 9.76 7.89
C LEU A 60 17.48 8.50 8.50
N GLY A 61 18.27 8.64 9.56
CA GLY A 61 18.82 7.50 10.30
C GLY A 61 17.73 6.58 10.85
N ASN A 62 16.66 7.15 11.42
CA ASN A 62 15.53 6.39 11.92
C ASN A 62 14.79 5.63 10.80
N ILE A 63 14.65 6.23 9.61
CA ILE A 63 14.07 5.53 8.44
C ILE A 63 14.93 4.33 8.03
N VAL A 64 16.25 4.51 7.91
CA VAL A 64 17.15 3.42 7.50
C VAL A 64 17.13 2.27 8.51
N VAL A 65 17.11 2.59 9.82
CA VAL A 65 17.02 1.57 10.88
C VAL A 65 15.66 0.85 10.83
N ALA A 66 14.56 1.59 10.65
CA ALA A 66 13.22 1.01 10.54
C ALA A 66 13.08 0.08 9.32
N LEU A 67 13.66 0.45 8.17
CA LEU A 67 13.68 -0.40 6.98
C LEU A 67 14.55 -1.64 7.18
N THR A 68 15.73 -1.48 7.77
CA THR A 68 16.65 -2.60 8.02
C THR A 68 16.01 -3.62 8.97
N THR A 69 15.42 -3.15 10.07
CA THR A 69 14.74 -4.01 11.04
C THR A 69 13.47 -4.67 10.46
N TYR A 70 12.75 -3.98 9.57
CA TYR A 70 11.65 -4.56 8.82
C TYR A 70 12.10 -5.73 7.93
N CYS A 71 13.29 -5.66 7.31
CA CYS A 71 13.83 -6.78 6.53
C CYS A 71 14.04 -8.05 7.36
N PHE A 72 14.39 -7.92 8.64
CA PHE A 72 14.57 -9.03 9.58
C PHE A 72 13.27 -9.52 10.23
N PHE A 73 12.14 -8.86 9.94
CA PHE A 73 10.86 -9.23 10.55
C PHE A 73 10.27 -10.48 9.88
N PRO A 74 9.84 -11.50 10.65
CA PRO A 74 9.39 -12.78 10.08
C PRO A 74 8.02 -12.67 9.42
N LYS A 75 7.18 -11.71 9.82
CA LYS A 75 5.80 -11.57 9.35
C LYS A 75 5.69 -10.38 8.40
N LYS A 76 5.67 -10.65 7.10
CA LYS A 76 5.42 -9.62 6.09
C LYS A 76 3.92 -9.60 5.76
N PRO A 77 3.27 -8.43 5.67
CA PRO A 77 1.90 -8.35 5.21
C PRO A 77 1.84 -8.85 3.76
N SER A 78 1.17 -9.97 3.55
CA SER A 78 0.87 -10.53 2.24
C SER A 78 -0.60 -10.32 1.92
N LEU A 79 -0.90 -10.01 0.65
CA LEU A 79 -2.28 -10.13 0.18
C LEU A 79 -2.60 -11.62 0.12
N ASN A 80 -3.70 -12.01 0.73
CA ASN A 80 -4.26 -13.33 0.52
C ASN A 80 -4.94 -13.32 -0.87
N ILE A 81 -4.11 -13.46 -1.92
CA ILE A 81 -4.58 -13.60 -3.28
C ILE A 81 -4.78 -15.10 -3.45
N THR A 82 -6.00 -15.60 -3.25
CA THR A 82 -6.32 -16.93 -3.75
C THR A 82 -6.31 -16.82 -5.27
N PRO A 83 -5.39 -17.49 -6.00
CA PRO A 83 -5.56 -17.61 -7.44
C PRO A 83 -6.91 -18.30 -7.63
N ILE A 84 -7.85 -17.59 -8.25
CA ILE A 84 -9.04 -18.24 -8.77
C ILE A 84 -8.50 -19.14 -9.87
N GLU A 85 -8.54 -20.45 -9.66
CA GLU A 85 -8.30 -21.44 -10.72
C GLU A 85 -9.44 -21.32 -11.74
N SER A 86 -9.46 -20.25 -12.52
CA SER A 86 -10.05 -20.29 -13.84
C SER A 86 -9.04 -21.03 -14.72
N ASN A 87 -9.48 -22.05 -15.44
CA ASN A 87 -8.73 -22.74 -16.51
C ASN A 87 -8.37 -21.81 -17.70
N GLN A 88 -8.18 -20.52 -17.44
CA GLN A 88 -7.81 -19.50 -18.41
C GLN A 88 -6.33 -19.19 -18.23
N LEU A 89 -5.56 -19.38 -19.30
CA LEU A 89 -4.13 -19.08 -19.37
C LEU A 89 -3.90 -17.60 -19.00
N CYS A 90 -3.17 -17.37 -17.91
CA CYS A 90 -2.78 -16.03 -17.48
C CYS A 90 -1.64 -15.53 -18.39
N LEU A 91 -1.97 -14.80 -19.45
CA LEU A 91 -1.01 -14.08 -20.29
C LEU A 91 -0.57 -12.80 -19.57
N TRP A 92 0.53 -12.85 -18.84
CA TRP A 92 1.27 -11.63 -18.53
C TRP A 92 2.29 -11.41 -19.64
N ALA A 93 2.16 -10.31 -20.39
CA ALA A 93 3.17 -9.86 -21.32
C ALA A 93 4.35 -9.24 -20.54
N ALA A 94 5.55 -9.49 -21.07
CA ALA A 94 6.86 -9.13 -20.54
C ALA A 94 7.06 -7.63 -20.26
#